data_AF-A0A6A7KHZ7-F1
#
_entry.id   AF-A0A6A7KHZ7-F1
#
_cell.length_a   1.000
_cell.length_b   1.000
_cell.length_c   1.000
_cell.angle_alpha   90.00
_cell.angle_beta   90.00
_cell.angle_gamma   90.00
#
_symmetry.space_group_name_H-M   'P 1'
#
loop_
_entity.id
_entity.type
_entity.pdbx_description
1 polymer ?
#
loop_
_entity_poly.entity_id
_entity_poly.type
_entity_poly.pdbx_seq_one_letter_code
_entity_poly.pdbx_strand_id
1 'polypeptide(L)' 'MGVTFLLWYKAIESDVSFASNLAYLVPFLSLVFIHFLVGEEIAPSTIAGLILIVGGIIIGKK' A
#
# COMPACT_ATOMS: atom_id res chain seq x y z
N MET A 1 -6.10 5.89 -17.32
CA MET A 1 -4.87 6.42 -16.71
C MET A 1 -5.03 7.93 -16.63
N GLY A 2 -5.17 8.48 -15.43
CA GLY A 2 -5.53 9.89 -15.20
C GLY A 2 -4.45 10.62 -14.41
N VAL A 3 -4.87 11.61 -13.62
CA VAL A 3 -3.96 12.47 -12.83
C VAL A 3 -3.06 11.67 -11.88
N THR A 4 -3.55 10.58 -11.30
CA THR A 4 -2.75 9.72 -10.40
C THR A 4 -1.51 9.13 -11.05
N PHE A 5 -1.56 8.83 -12.35
CA PHE A 5 -0.40 8.31 -13.09
C PHE A 5 0.67 9.39 -13.30
N LEU A 6 0.26 10.63 -13.57
CA LEU A 6 1.19 11.76 -13.71
C LEU A 6 1.90 12.06 -12.38
N LEU A 7 1.16 12.03 -11.27
CA LEU A 7 1.74 12.19 -9.93
C LEU A 7 2.72 11.07 -9.59
N TRP A 8 2.36 9.82 -9.93
CA TRP A 8 3.23 8.66 -9.76
C TRP A 8 4.51 8.76 -10.61
N TYR A 9 4.37 9.13 -11.88
CA TYR A 9 5.50 9.32 -12.79
C TYR A 9 6.47 10.37 -12.26
N LYS A 10 5.95 11.52 -11.80
CA LYS A 10 6.76 12.60 -11.23
C LYS A 10 7.47 12.17 -9.93
N ALA A 11 6.84 11.33 -9.10
CA ALA A 11 7.46 10.80 -7.90
C ALA A 11 8.63 9.84 -8.23
N ILE A 12 8.44 8.96 -9.22
CA ILE A 12 9.49 8.05 -9.69
C ILE A 12 10.66 8.82 -10.31
N GLU A 13 10.38 9.84 -11.13
CA GLU A 13 11.42 10.67 -11.76
C GLU A 13 12.28 11.41 -10.72
N SER A 14 11.69 11.77 -9.58
CA SER A 14 12.41 12.41 -8.47
C SER A 14 13.22 11.42 -7.64
N ASP A 15 12.58 10.35 -7.12
CA ASP A 15 13.25 9.31 -6.32
C ASP A 15 12.45 8.00 -6.37
N VAL A 16 12.96 7.06 -7.16
CA VAL A 16 12.38 5.72 -7.33
C VAL A 16 12.29 4.95 -6.01
N SER A 17 13.29 5.08 -5.14
CA SER A 17 13.35 4.34 -3.87
C SER A 17 12.31 4.90 -2.89
N PHE A 18 12.20 6.21 -2.80
CA PHE A 18 11.17 6.87 -2.01
C PHE A 18 9.76 6.52 -2.52
N ALA A 19 9.51 6.66 -3.83
CA ALA A 19 8.21 6.35 -4.43
C ALA A 19 7.81 4.88 -4.22
N SER A 20 8.76 3.95 -4.36
CA SER A 20 8.53 2.52 -4.11
C SER A 20 8.27 2.22 -2.63
N ASN A 21 8.99 2.87 -1.72
CA ASN A 21 8.74 2.75 -0.28
C ASN A 21 7.34 3.26 0.11
N LEU A 22 6.87 4.33 -0.54
CA LEU A 22 5.52 4.85 -0.33
C LEU A 22 4.43 3.86 -0.79
N ALA A 23 4.67 3.13 -1.88
CA ALA A 23 3.73 2.12 -2.36
C ALA A 23 3.51 0.97 -1.36
N TYR A 24 4.53 0.62 -0.55
CA TYR A 24 4.39 -0.39 0.50
C TYR A 24 3.48 0.07 1.67
N LEU A 25 3.20 1.36 1.80
CA LEU A 25 2.25 1.86 2.80
C LEU A 25 0.79 1.74 2.36
N VAL A 26 0.52 1.55 1.06
CA VAL A 26 -0.84 1.49 0.50
C VAL A 26 -1.74 0.45 1.18
N PRO A 27 -1.30 -0.79 1.46
CA PRO A 27 -2.14 -1.78 2.14
C PRO A 27 -2.58 -1.37 3.55
N PHE A 28 -1.78 -0.56 4.24
CA PHE A 28 -2.11 -0.07 5.57
C PHE A 28 -3.02 1.14 5.49
N LEU A 29 -2.69 2.09 4.59
CA LEU A 29 -3.48 3.29 4.36
C LEU A 29 -4.90 2.94 3.89
N SER A 30 -5.05 1.94 3.03
CA SER A 30 -6.36 1.50 2.56
C SER A 30 -7.24 0.99 3.69
N LEU A 31 -6.69 0.25 4.66
CA LEU A 31 -7.45 -0.23 5.83
C LEU A 31 -7.93 0.92 6.72
N VAL A 32 -7.06 1.90 6.95
CA VAL A 32 -7.42 3.12 7.69
C VAL A 32 -8.58 3.82 6.96
N PHE A 33 -8.47 4.01 5.65
CA PHE A 33 -9.53 4.66 4.87
C PHE A 33 -10.83 3.87 4.83
N ILE A 34 -10.79 2.56 4.60
CA ILE A 34 -11.99 1.72 4.56
C ILE A 34 -12.69 1.72 5.93
N HIS A 35 -11.92 1.66 7.02
CA HIS A 35 -12.48 1.70 8.36
C HIS A 35 -13.09 3.06 8.73
N PHE A 36 -12.39 4.17 8.45
CA PHE A 36 -12.85 5.50 8.89
C PHE A 36 -13.76 6.23 7.90
N LEU A 37 -13.51 6.12 6.58
CA LEU A 37 -14.29 6.82 5.56
C LEU A 37 -15.50 6.02 5.10
N VAL A 38 -15.34 4.69 4.96
CA VAL A 38 -16.43 3.81 4.50
C VAL A 38 -17.21 3.22 5.68
N GLY A 39 -16.56 3.04 6.83
CA GLY A 39 -17.19 2.49 8.03
C GLY A 39 -17.27 0.97 8.03
N GLU A 40 -16.46 0.28 7.20
CA GLU A 40 -16.44 -1.18 7.17
C GLU A 40 -15.64 -1.76 8.34
N GLU A 41 -16.13 -2.87 8.87
CA GLU A 41 -15.40 -3.64 9.86
C GLU A 41 -14.26 -4.42 9.21
N ILE A 42 -13.07 -4.33 9.80
CA ILE A 42 -11.92 -5.07 9.32
C ILE A 42 -12.03 -6.52 9.79
N ALA A 43 -12.34 -7.42 8.86
CA ALA A 43 -12.39 -8.84 9.13
C ALA A 43 -11.01 -9.40 9.56
N PRO A 44 -10.96 -10.42 10.45
CA PRO A 44 -9.70 -11.06 10.83
C PRO A 44 -8.93 -11.66 9.64
N SER A 45 -9.64 -12.10 8.60
CA SER A 45 -9.03 -12.58 7.35
C SER A 45 -8.23 -11.49 6.62
N THR A 46 -8.64 -10.22 6.73
CA THR A 46 -7.91 -9.07 6.18
C THR A 46 -6.57 -8.89 6.87
N ILE A 47 -6.54 -9.04 8.20
CA ILE A 47 -5.29 -8.99 8.98
C ILE A 47 -4.39 -10.16 8.61
N ALA A 48 -4.95 -11.37 8.48
CA ALA A 48 -4.18 -12.55 8.03
C ALA A 48 -3.59 -12.36 6.62
N GLY A 49 -4.37 -11.80 5.69
CA GLY A 49 -3.90 -11.45 4.35
C GLY A 49 -2.78 -10.40 4.37
N LEU A 50 -2.91 -9.37 5.22
CA LEU A 50 -1.86 -8.36 5.40
C LEU A 50 -0.56 -8.98 5.91
N ILE A 51 -0.64 -9.88 6.90
CA ILE A 51 0.52 -10.62 7.41
C ILE A 51 1.17 -11.46 6.30
N LEU A 52 0.38 -12.15 5.48
CA LEU A 52 0.90 -12.92 4.35
C LEU A 52 1.62 -12.05 3.31
N ILE A 53 1.06 -10.88 2.96
CA ILE A 53 1.68 -9.94 2.02
C ILE A 53 3.01 -9.43 2.59
N VAL A 54 3.01 -8.95 3.83
CA VAL A 54 4.22 -8.42 4.49
C VAL A 54 5.27 -9.52 4.65
N GLY A 55 4.88 -10.72 5.07
CA GLY A 55 5.76 -11.88 5.17
C GLY A 55 6.37 -12.24 3.82
N GLY A 56 5.58 -12.24 2.75
CA GLY A 56 6.05 -12.47 1.38
C GLY A 56 7.07 -11.41 0.92
N ILE A 57 6.83 -10.14 1.23
CA ILE A 57 7.80 -9.05 0.93
C ILE A 57 9.11 -9.27 1.69
N ILE A 58 9.05 -9.58 2.98
CA ILE A 58 10.26 -9.80 3.81
C ILE A 58 11.08 -10.99 3.29
N ILE A 59 10.41 -12.09 2.94
CA ILE A 59 11.06 -13.27 2.38
C ILE A 59 11.63 -12.96 0.98
N GLY A 60 10.88 -12.25 0.14
CA GLY A 60 11.28 -11.93 -1.24
C GLY A 60 12.32 -10.82 -1.37
N LYS A 61 12.52 -9.97 -0.35
CA LYS A 61 13.59 -8.96 -0.30
C LYS A 61 14.95 -9.52 0.10
N LYS A 62 15.03 -10.81 0.43
CA LYS A 62 16.24 -11.54 0.80
C LYS A 62 16.88 -12.16 -0.45
#